data_AF-A0A2X0J1B6-F1
#
_entry.id   AF-A0A2X0J1B6-F1
#
_cell.length_a   1.000
_cell.length_b   1.000
_cell.length_c   1.000
_cell.angle_alpha   90.00
_cell.angle_beta   90.00
_cell.angle_gamma   90.00
#
_symmetry.space_group_name_H-M   'P 1'
#
loop_
_entity.id
_entity.type
_entity.pdbx_description
1 polymer ?
#
loop_
_entity_poly.entity_id
_entity_poly.type
_entity_poly.pdbx_seq_one_letter_code
_entity_poly.pdbx_strand_id
1 'polypeptide(L)'
;MKAAVTQTWANAKRVAHIQPEPGAFFFGSCGKTLYAAARFEAAAGATSVDLVQLQDEGTVLQFFRFTPATGWAFVGSDSYPAANHCTSAVPVALAAQWHCG
;
A
#
# COMPACT_ATOMS: atom_id res chain seq x y z
N MET A 1 2.37 12.80 2.01
CA MET A 1 1.55 11.57 2.20
C MET A 1 2.07 10.40 1.38
N LYS A 2 2.02 10.45 0.03
CA LYS A 2 2.53 9.39 -0.85
C LYS A 2 3.94 8.91 -0.50
N ALA A 3 4.91 9.83 -0.37
CA ALA A 3 6.28 9.49 0.04
C ALA A 3 6.39 8.79 1.41
N ALA A 4 5.58 9.19 2.40
CA ALA A 4 5.59 8.58 3.72
C ALA A 4 5.01 7.15 3.69
N VAL A 5 3.96 6.92 2.90
CA VAL A 5 3.39 5.59 2.66
C VAL A 5 4.40 4.70 1.93
N THR A 6 5.07 5.21 0.90
CA THR A 6 6.15 4.49 0.20
C THR A 6 7.26 4.09 1.16
N GLN A 7 7.76 5.01 1.99
CA GLN A 7 8.80 4.71 2.97
C GLN A 7 8.33 3.68 4.01
N THR A 8 7.07 3.76 4.44
CA THR A 8 6.48 2.81 5.40
C THR A 8 6.50 1.39 4.83
N TRP A 9 6.13 1.23 3.56
CA TRP A 9 6.15 -0.07 2.91
C TRP A 9 7.57 -0.58 2.62
N ALA A 10 8.44 0.29 2.10
CA ALA A 10 9.86 0.02 1.91
C ALA A 10 10.49 -0.58 3.17
N ASN A 11 10.24 0.04 4.32
CA ASN A 11 10.74 -0.44 5.61
C ASN A 11 10.10 -1.77 6.03
N ALA A 12 8.78 -1.92 5.85
CA ALA A 12 8.06 -3.13 6.23
C ALA A 12 8.50 -4.36 5.42
N LYS A 13 8.82 -4.17 4.13
CA LYS A 13 9.17 -5.25 3.19
C LYS A 13 10.67 -5.34 2.87
N ARG A 14 11.48 -4.44 3.44
CA ARG A 14 12.93 -4.34 3.21
C ARG A 14 13.28 -4.19 1.72
N VAL A 15 12.55 -3.30 1.04
CA VAL A 15 12.75 -2.95 -0.38
C VAL A 15 13.19 -1.49 -0.45
N ALA A 16 14.14 -1.16 -1.32
CA ALA A 16 14.74 0.18 -1.37
C ALA A 16 14.29 1.01 -2.58
N HIS A 17 14.21 0.40 -3.77
CA HIS A 17 14.00 1.12 -5.02
C HIS A 17 12.58 0.89 -5.55
N ILE A 18 11.63 1.60 -4.96
CA ILE A 18 10.21 1.46 -5.29
C ILE A 18 9.52 2.80 -5.46
N GLN A 19 8.44 2.77 -6.25
CA GLN A 19 7.52 3.88 -6.38
C GLN A 19 6.08 3.36 -6.44
N PRO A 20 5.08 4.16 -6.03
CA PRO A 20 3.70 3.79 -6.26
C PRO A 20 3.41 3.73 -7.75
N GLU A 21 2.76 2.66 -8.19
CA GLU A 21 2.31 2.50 -9.57
C GLU A 21 1.39 3.68 -9.95
N PRO A 22 1.59 4.32 -11.11
CA PRO A 22 0.73 5.42 -11.58
C PRO A 22 -0.74 5.01 -11.61
N GLY A 23 -1.61 5.80 -10.98
CA GLY A 23 -3.06 5.54 -10.92
C GLY A 23 -3.50 4.53 -9.84
N ALA A 24 -2.58 3.82 -9.19
CA ALA A 24 -2.90 2.83 -8.16
C ALA A 24 -2.56 3.31 -6.74
N PHE A 25 -2.72 4.61 -6.46
CA PHE A 25 -2.57 5.18 -5.12
C PHE A 25 -3.88 5.83 -4.67
N PHE A 26 -4.47 5.27 -3.62
CA PHE A 26 -5.74 5.69 -3.05
C PHE A 26 -5.54 6.24 -1.64
N PHE A 27 -6.38 7.20 -1.26
CA PHE A 27 -6.37 7.74 0.09
C PHE A 27 -7.75 8.17 0.55
N GLY A 28 -7.92 8.24 1.87
CA GLY A 28 -9.16 8.66 2.49
C GLY A 28 -9.03 8.75 4.00
N SER A 29 -10.13 9.10 4.66
CA SER A 29 -10.18 9.19 6.12
C SER A 29 -11.51 8.70 6.66
N CYS A 30 -11.49 8.23 7.90
CA CYS A 30 -12.68 7.95 8.68
C CYS A 30 -12.44 8.48 10.11
N GLY A 31 -13.15 9.54 10.48
CA GLY A 31 -12.87 10.29 11.70
C GLY A 31 -11.45 10.87 11.70
N LYS A 32 -10.66 10.57 12.74
CA LYS A 32 -9.26 11.04 12.89
C LYS A 32 -8.22 10.09 12.26
N THR A 33 -8.66 8.99 11.67
CA THR A 33 -7.78 7.98 11.09
C THR A 33 -7.68 8.20 9.58
N LEU A 34 -6.45 8.27 9.07
CA LEU A 34 -6.23 8.29 7.61
C LEU A 34 -5.92 6.88 7.14
N TYR A 35 -6.35 6.58 5.93
CA TYR A 35 -6.08 5.33 5.26
C TYR A 35 -5.47 5.62 3.89
N ALA A 36 -4.57 4.75 3.46
CA ALA A 36 -4.05 4.75 2.11
C ALA A 36 -3.99 3.32 1.58
N ALA A 37 -4.10 3.20 0.27
CA ALA A 37 -3.82 1.96 -0.44
C ALA A 37 -2.90 2.25 -1.63
N ALA A 38 -1.95 1.37 -1.90
CA ALA A 38 -1.01 1.56 -3.00
C ALA A 38 -0.59 0.22 -3.61
N ARG A 39 -0.44 0.17 -4.94
CA ARG A 39 0.45 -0.81 -5.58
C ARG A 39 1.83 -0.20 -5.78
N PHE A 40 2.87 -1.03 -5.79
CA PHE A 40 4.23 -0.56 -5.93
C PHE A 40 4.93 -1.28 -7.08
N GLU A 41 5.71 -0.53 -7.83
CA GLU A 41 6.56 -1.02 -8.89
C GLU A 41 8.03 -0.68 -8.60
N ALA A 42 8.94 -1.38 -9.28
CA ALA A 42 10.36 -1.09 -9.20
C ALA A 42 10.65 0.32 -9.75
N ALA A 43 11.42 1.09 -8.99
CA ALA A 43 11.95 2.37 -9.43
C ALA A 43 13.33 2.20 -10.08
N ALA A 44 13.87 3.30 -10.61
CA ALA A 44 15.23 3.32 -11.16
C ALA A 44 16.25 2.85 -10.10
N GLY A 45 17.17 1.97 -10.52
CA GLY A 45 18.19 1.40 -9.63
C GLY A 45 17.77 0.14 -8.87
N ALA A 46 16.57 -0.41 -9.14
CA ALA A 46 16.11 -1.65 -8.52
C ALA A 46 17.10 -2.81 -8.68
N THR A 47 17.38 -3.45 -7.56
CA THR A 47 18.25 -4.62 -7.45
C THR A 47 17.47 -5.90 -7.72
N SER A 48 18.17 -7.02 -7.91
CA SER A 48 17.52 -8.34 -8.00
C SER A 48 16.71 -8.67 -6.74
N VAL A 49 17.15 -8.22 -5.56
CA VAL A 49 16.42 -8.39 -4.30
C VAL A 49 15.10 -7.61 -4.32
N ASP A 50 15.12 -6.37 -4.80
CA ASP A 50 13.91 -5.56 -4.93
C ASP A 50 12.90 -6.24 -5.88
N LEU A 51 13.38 -6.74 -7.02
CA LEU A 51 12.55 -7.42 -8.02
C LEU A 51 11.92 -8.72 -7.50
N VAL A 52 12.64 -9.48 -6.66
CA VAL A 52 12.11 -10.70 -6.04
C VAL A 52 11.00 -10.36 -5.04
N GLN A 53 11.15 -9.32 -4.22
CA GLN A 53 10.10 -8.92 -3.28
C GLN A 53 8.87 -8.36 -3.99
N LEU A 54 9.05 -7.63 -5.09
CA LEU A 54 7.96 -7.03 -5.85
C LEU A 54 7.15 -8.02 -6.69
N GLN A 55 7.68 -9.21 -6.96
CA GLN A 55 7.05 -10.19 -7.85
C GLN A 55 5.64 -10.58 -7.42
N ASP A 56 5.46 -10.86 -6.12
CA ASP A 56 4.17 -11.19 -5.55
C ASP A 56 3.55 -9.95 -4.92
N GLU A 57 4.31 -9.26 -4.06
CA GLU A 57 3.76 -8.21 -3.21
C GLU A 57 3.51 -6.89 -3.95
N GLY A 58 4.30 -6.58 -4.98
CA GLY A 58 4.12 -5.36 -5.77
C GLY A 58 2.82 -5.38 -6.60
N THR A 59 2.34 -6.58 -6.94
CA THR A 59 1.17 -6.77 -7.82
C THR A 59 -0.17 -6.57 -7.11
N VAL A 60 -0.20 -6.62 -5.78
CA VAL A 60 -1.41 -6.56 -4.97
C VAL A 60 -1.49 -5.22 -4.24
N LEU A 61 -2.71 -4.76 -3.93
CA LEU A 61 -2.89 -3.52 -3.16
C LEU A 61 -2.33 -3.68 -1.74
N GLN A 62 -1.53 -2.72 -1.31
CA GLN A 62 -0.96 -2.63 0.03
C GLN A 62 -1.73 -1.58 0.81
N PHE A 63 -2.14 -1.89 2.04
CA PHE A 63 -3.00 -1.03 2.85
C PHE A 63 -2.26 -0.46 4.05
N PHE A 64 -2.56 0.80 4.34
CA PHE A 64 -1.90 1.57 5.38
C PHE A 64 -2.91 2.32 6.23
N ARG A 65 -2.56 2.51 7.50
CA ARG A 65 -3.31 3.31 8.44
C ARG A 65 -2.41 4.32 9.13
N PHE A 66 -2.88 5.54 9.24
CA PHE A 66 -2.26 6.59 10.05
C PHE A 66 -3.13 6.91 11.26
N THR A 67 -2.48 6.97 12.43
CA THR A 67 -3.05 7.63 13.61
C THR A 67 -2.08 8.68 14.14
N PRO A 68 -2.56 9.74 14.79
CA PRO A 68 -1.67 10.74 15.40
C PRO A 68 -0.68 10.16 16.42
N ALA A 69 -1.01 9.04 17.05
CA ALA A 69 -0.17 8.39 18.07
C ALA A 69 0.96 7.55 17.46
N THR A 70 0.72 6.89 16.32
CA THR A 70 1.64 5.88 15.77
C THR A 70 2.27 6.27 14.44
N GLY A 71 1.77 7.31 13.78
CA GLY A 71 2.12 7.58 12.39
C GLY A 71 1.56 6.54 11.43
N TRP A 72 2.14 6.46 10.23
CA TRP A 72 1.78 5.49 9.20
C TRP A 72 2.27 4.09 9.57
N ALA A 73 1.40 3.11 9.41
CA ALA A 73 1.73 1.70 9.56
C ALA A 73 1.14 0.91 8.38
N PHE A 74 1.88 -0.09 7.92
CA PHE A 74 1.37 -1.14 7.04
C PHE A 74 0.42 -2.04 7.83
N VAL A 75 -0.80 -2.27 7.33
CA VAL A 75 -1.84 -3.04 8.04
C VAL A 75 -2.28 -4.31 7.32
N GLY A 76 -1.83 -4.52 6.08
CA GLY A 76 -2.13 -5.72 5.31
C GLY A 76 -2.07 -5.46 3.81
N SER A 77 -2.22 -6.52 3.04
CA SER A 77 -2.31 -6.48 1.58
C SER A 77 -3.58 -7.16 1.10
N ASP A 78 -3.91 -6.96 -0.18
CA ASP A 78 -4.82 -7.81 -0.93
C ASP A 78 -4.19 -9.21 -1.12
N SER A 79 -4.99 -10.17 -1.55
CA SER A 79 -4.53 -11.53 -1.86
C SER A 79 -3.82 -11.59 -3.20
N TYR A 80 -2.91 -12.56 -3.34
CA TYR A 80 -2.36 -12.95 -4.64
C TYR A 80 -3.07 -14.24 -5.13
N PRO A 81 -3.51 -14.32 -6.40
CA PRO A 81 -3.54 -13.25 -7.41
C PRO A 81 -4.44 -12.08 -6.99
N ALA A 82 -4.15 -10.87 -7.48
CA ALA A 82 -4.88 -9.65 -7.11
C ALA A 82 -6.39 -9.83 -7.32
N ALA A 83 -7.14 -9.82 -6.22
CA ALA A 83 -8.60 -9.96 -6.21
C ALA A 83 -9.31 -8.60 -6.16
N ASN A 84 -8.56 -7.51 -6.06
CA ASN A 84 -9.06 -6.17 -5.75
C ASN A 84 -9.87 -6.14 -4.45
N HIS A 85 -9.52 -7.00 -3.49
CA HIS A 85 -10.16 -6.99 -2.19
C HIS A 85 -9.40 -6.08 -1.24
N CYS A 86 -10.13 -5.17 -0.59
CA CYS A 86 -9.57 -4.40 0.50
C CYS A 86 -9.42 -5.29 1.74
N THR A 87 -8.31 -5.12 2.48
CA THR A 87 -8.17 -5.74 3.80
C THR A 87 -9.32 -5.31 4.73
N SER A 88 -9.70 -6.17 5.68
CA SER A 88 -10.72 -5.87 6.69
C SER A 88 -10.36 -4.69 7.61
N ALA A 89 -9.11 -4.22 7.58
CA ALA A 89 -8.68 -3.00 8.28
C ALA A 89 -9.17 -1.71 7.60
N VAL A 90 -9.59 -1.74 6.33
CA VAL A 90 -10.12 -0.59 5.59
C VAL A 90 -11.63 -0.47 5.84
N PRO A 91 -12.15 0.71 6.25
CA PRO A 91 -13.58 0.91 6.40
C PRO A 91 -14.36 0.65 5.10
N VAL A 92 -15.53 0.01 5.20
CA VAL A 92 -16.38 -0.38 4.05
C VAL A 92 -16.68 0.80 3.11
N ALA A 93 -16.93 1.99 3.65
CA ALA A 93 -17.20 3.17 2.84
C ALA A 93 -16.00 3.60 1.97
N LEU A 94 -14.77 3.43 2.47
CA LEU A 94 -13.56 3.71 1.69
C LEU A 94 -13.28 2.59 0.69
N ALA A 95 -13.48 1.33 1.09
CA ALA A 95 -13.34 0.19 0.18
C ALA A 95 -14.23 0.34 -1.06
N ALA A 96 -15.51 0.75 -0.88
CA ALA A 96 -16.42 1.01 -1.98
C ALA A 96 -15.94 2.15 -2.91
N GLN A 97 -15.35 3.22 -2.36
CA GLN A 97 -14.81 4.34 -3.15
C GLN A 97 -13.54 3.96 -3.92
N TRP A 98 -12.75 3.02 -3.40
CA TRP A 98 -11.55 2.52 -4.06
C TRP A 98 -11.85 1.35 -5.01
N HIS A 99 -13.14 1.07 -5.25
CA HIS A 99 -13.61 -0.05 -6.07
C HIS A 99 -13.07 -1.40 -5.61
N CYS A 100 -12.86 -1.55 -4.30
CA CYS A 100 -12.66 -2.85 -3.70
C CYS A 100 -14.01 -3.54 -3.51
N GLY A 101 -14.22 -4.72 -4.11
CA GLY A 101 -15.48 -5.46 -4.00
C GLY A 101 -15.54 -6.68 -4.89
#